data_AF-A0A1J3K3D3-F1
#
_entry.id   AF-A0A1J3K3D3-F1
#
_cell.length_a   1.000
_cell.length_b   1.000
_cell.length_c   1.000
_cell.angle_alpha   90.00
_cell.angle_beta   90.00
_cell.angle_gamma   90.00
#
_symmetry.space_group_name_H-M   'P 1'
#
loop_
_entity.id
_entity.type
_entity.pdbx_description
1 polymer ?
#
loop_
_entity_poly.entity_id
_entity_poly.type
_entity_poly.pdbx_seq_one_letter_code
_entity_poly.pdbx_strand_id
1 'polypeptide(L)'
;EIRVSKLVLNICVGESGDRLQKAAKVLEQLTGQVPVYGKARYTVRSFAIRRNEKIAVNVTVRGEKAMQLLEAGLKVKEYELIRKNFSATGNFGFGIQEHIDLG
;
A
#
# COMPACT_ATOMS: atom_id res chain seq x y z
N GLU A 1 7.68 -7.60 24.43
CA GLU A 1 6.90 -6.42 24.02
C GLU A 1 6.38 -6.59 22.60
N ILE A 2 5.15 -6.13 22.34
CA ILE A 2 4.57 -6.13 21.00
C ILE A 2 5.12 -4.92 20.25
N ARG A 3 5.66 -5.13 19.06
CA ARG A 3 6.22 -4.08 18.21
C ARG A 3 5.79 -4.25 16.77
N VAL A 4 5.66 -3.14 16.04
CA VAL A 4 5.39 -3.17 14.60
C VAL A 4 6.64 -3.67 13.87
N SER A 5 6.56 -4.87 13.30
CA SER A 5 7.69 -5.49 12.58
C SER A 5 7.93 -4.83 11.21
N LYS A 6 6.87 -4.57 10.47
CA LYS A 6 6.89 -3.90 9.16
C LYS A 6 5.52 -3.33 8.84
N LEU A 7 5.52 -2.27 8.03
CA LEU A 7 4.34 -1.72 7.38
C LEU A 7 4.52 -1.87 5.87
N VAL A 8 3.52 -2.43 5.19
CA VAL A 8 3.54 -2.64 3.74
C VAL A 8 2.48 -1.76 3.11
N LEU A 9 2.91 -0.84 2.27
CA LEU A 9 2.03 0.02 1.48
C LEU A 9 1.92 -0.56 0.08
N ASN A 10 0.71 -0.62 -0.45
CA ASN A 10 0.43 -1.17 -1.77
C ASN A 10 -0.59 -0.31 -2.49
N ILE A 11 -0.25 0.16 -3.68
CA ILE A 11 -1.16 0.86 -4.60
C ILE A 11 -1.37 -0.05 -5.81
N CYS A 12 -2.62 -0.47 -6.02
CA CYS A 12 -3.01 -1.23 -7.19
C CYS A 12 -3.74 -0.30 -8.16
N VAL A 13 -3.17 -0.10 -9.35
CA VAL A 13 -3.77 0.75 -10.39
C VAL A 13 -4.56 -0.10 -11.38
N GLY A 14 -4.17 -1.37 -11.58
CA GLY A 14 -4.87 -2.29 -12.47
C GLY A 14 -4.54 -2.11 -13.96
N GLU A 15 -3.70 -1.13 -14.31
CA GLU A 15 -3.20 -0.89 -15.65
C GLU A 15 -1.70 -0.55 -15.61
N SER A 16 -1.03 -0.79 -16.73
CA SER A 16 0.32 -0.29 -16.95
C SER A 16 0.30 1.15 -17.51
N GLY A 17 1.45 1.83 -17.47
CA GLY A 17 1.61 3.17 -18.05
C GLY A 17 1.83 4.28 -17.01
N ASP A 18 1.44 5.50 -17.38
CA ASP A 18 1.79 6.72 -16.63
C ASP A 18 1.17 6.76 -15.23
N ARG A 19 -0.06 6.26 -15.06
CA ARG A 19 -0.71 6.21 -13.74
C ARG A 19 0.09 5.38 -12.75
N LEU A 20 0.65 4.26 -13.19
CA LEU A 20 1.50 3.42 -12.36
C LEU A 20 2.82 4.12 -11.99
N GLN A 21 3.41 4.87 -12.92
CA GLN A 21 4.61 5.66 -12.62
C GLN A 21 4.33 6.80 -11.65
N LYS A 22 3.18 7.47 -11.76
CA LYS A 22 2.75 8.50 -10.79
C LYS A 22 2.56 7.89 -9.40
N ALA A 23 1.88 6.74 -9.30
CA ALA A 23 1.73 6.03 -8.04
C ALA A 23 3.09 5.64 -7.41
N ALA A 24 4.05 5.23 -8.23
CA ALA A 24 5.41 4.95 -7.77
C ALA A 24 6.08 6.20 -7.19
N LYS A 25 6.00 7.34 -7.88
CA LYS A 25 6.55 8.62 -7.40
C LYS A 25 5.90 9.07 -6.08
N VAL A 26 4.59 8.89 -5.93
CA VAL A 26 3.88 9.22 -4.68
C VAL A 26 4.41 8.37 -3.52
N LEU A 27 4.58 7.05 -3.71
CA LEU A 27 5.13 6.19 -2.67
C LEU A 27 6.59 6.51 -2.36
N GLU A 28 7.37 6.89 -3.35
CA GLU A 28 8.75 7.32 -3.18
C GLU A 28 8.84 8.61 -2.36
N GLN A 29 7.98 9.60 -2.65
CA GLN A 29 7.90 10.85 -1.87
C GLN A 29 7.45 10.61 -0.43
N LEU A 30 6.47 9.73 -0.22
CA LEU A 30 5.89 9.47 1.09
C LEU A 30 6.81 8.62 1.99
N THR A 31 7.55 7.67 1.42
CA THR A 31 8.40 6.75 2.20
C THR A 31 9.91 7.06 2.13
N GLY A 32 10.33 7.82 1.12
CA GLY A 32 11.75 8.03 0.79
C GLY A 32 12.46 6.76 0.33
N GLN A 33 11.72 5.74 -0.13
CA GLN A 33 12.27 4.47 -0.59
C GLN A 33 11.82 4.17 -2.01
N VAL A 34 12.66 3.47 -2.76
CA VAL A 34 12.34 3.03 -4.11
C VAL A 34 11.28 1.91 -4.04
N PRO A 35 10.07 2.11 -4.61
CA PRO A 35 9.02 1.12 -4.56
C PRO A 35 9.25 -0.01 -5.57
N VAL A 36 8.69 -1.18 -5.31
CA VAL A 36 8.80 -2.38 -6.16
C VAL A 36 7.53 -2.56 -6.98
N TYR A 37 7.71 -2.79 -8.29
CA TYR A 37 6.59 -3.05 -9.19
C TYR A 37 6.07 -4.48 -9.07
N GLY A 38 4.78 -4.61 -8.76
CA GLY A 38 4.04 -5.87 -8.76
C GLY A 38 3.58 -6.25 -10.17
N LYS A 39 3.87 -7.49 -10.56
CA LYS A 39 3.43 -8.07 -11.84
C LYS A 39 2.14 -8.87 -11.67
N ALA A 40 1.27 -8.81 -12.68
CA ALA A 40 0.07 -9.62 -12.76
C ALA A 40 0.39 -11.11 -12.89
N ARG A 41 -0.19 -11.94 -12.01
CA ARG A 41 0.01 -13.40 -12.04
C ARG A 41 -0.77 -14.09 -13.17
N TYR A 42 -1.95 -13.57 -13.48
CA TYR A 42 -2.89 -14.13 -14.46
C TYR A 42 -3.33 -13.06 -15.46
N THR A 43 -3.73 -13.50 -16.65
CA THR A 43 -4.42 -12.65 -17.62
C THR A 43 -5.91 -12.65 -17.30
N VAL A 44 -6.51 -11.48 -17.13
CA VAL A 44 -7.95 -11.35 -16.87
C VAL A 44 -8.54 -10.32 -17.82
N ARG A 45 -9.30 -10.78 -18.81
CA ARG A 45 -9.82 -9.94 -19.90
C ARG A 45 -10.81 -8.89 -19.43
N SER A 46 -11.63 -9.19 -18.41
CA SER A 46 -12.58 -8.23 -17.84
C SER A 46 -11.91 -7.02 -17.18
N PHE A 47 -10.69 -7.19 -16.66
CA PHE A 47 -9.88 -6.11 -16.10
C PHE A 47 -8.86 -5.56 -17.10
N ALA A 48 -8.86 -6.02 -18.35
CA ALA A 48 -7.87 -5.66 -19.37
C ALA A 48 -6.39 -5.92 -18.97
N ILE A 49 -6.15 -6.82 -18.01
CA ILE A 49 -4.80 -7.13 -17.50
C ILE A 49 -4.19 -8.33 -18.22
N ARG A 50 -2.93 -8.22 -18.65
CA ARG A 50 -2.14 -9.33 -19.19
C ARG A 50 -1.17 -9.92 -18.15
N ARG A 51 -0.90 -11.22 -18.26
CA ARG A 51 0.11 -11.89 -17.40
C ARG A 51 1.47 -11.20 -17.55
N ASN A 52 2.18 -11.07 -16.42
CA ASN A 52 3.47 -10.39 -16.26
C ASN A 52 3.45 -8.88 -16.48
N GLU A 53 2.30 -8.28 -16.74
CA GLU A 53 2.15 -6.83 -16.82
C GLU A 53 2.32 -6.19 -15.45
N LYS A 54 2.97 -5.02 -15.39
CA LYS A 54 3.11 -4.27 -14.15
C LYS A 54 1.79 -3.56 -13.86
N ILE A 55 1.16 -3.87 -12.72
CA ILE A 55 -0.20 -3.40 -12.39
C ILE A 55 -0.30 -2.70 -11.03
N ALA A 56 0.71 -2.91 -10.19
CA ALA A 56 0.73 -2.41 -8.82
C ALA A 56 2.14 -1.99 -8.45
N VAL A 57 2.25 -1.18 -7.40
CA VAL A 57 3.52 -0.81 -6.81
C VAL A 57 3.40 -0.89 -5.30
N ASN A 58 4.42 -1.44 -4.65
CA ASN A 58 4.43 -1.63 -3.21
C ASN A 58 5.76 -1.21 -2.59
N VAL A 59 5.73 -0.88 -1.31
CA VAL A 59 6.92 -0.52 -0.53
C VAL A 59 6.77 -1.07 0.88
N THR A 60 7.88 -1.55 1.45
CA THR A 60 7.92 -2.10 2.81
C THR A 60 8.77 -1.20 3.68
N VAL A 61 8.12 -0.54 4.64
CA VAL A 61 8.77 0.35 5.61
C VAL A 61 8.90 -0.38 6.94
N ARG A 62 9.99 -0.10 7.66
CA ARG A 62 10.28 -0.67 9.00
C ARG A 62 10.83 0.42 9.92
N GLY A 63 10.85 0.13 11.21
CA GLY A 63 11.38 1.04 12.23
C GLY A 63 10.47 2.26 12.49
N GLU A 64 11.07 3.38 12.90
CA GLU A 64 10.34 4.59 13.29
C GLU A 64 9.49 5.18 12.17
N LYS A 65 10.01 5.16 10.93
CA LYS A 65 9.24 5.61 9.75
C LYS A 65 7.92 4.85 9.58
N ALA A 66 7.91 3.55 9.90
CA ALA A 66 6.69 2.75 9.83
C ALA A 66 5.67 3.18 10.90
N MET A 67 6.13 3.53 12.10
CA MET A 67 5.26 4.03 13.17
C MET A 67 4.65 5.38 12.83
N GLN A 68 5.45 6.32 12.31
CA GLN A 68 4.97 7.63 11.88
C GLN A 68 3.91 7.52 10.78
N LEU A 69 4.16 6.70 9.75
CA LEU A 69 3.20 6.47 8.67
C LEU A 69 1.95 5.73 9.15
N LEU A 70 2.09 4.82 10.10
CA LEU A 70 0.95 4.13 10.70
C LEU A 70 0.06 5.11 11.48
N GLU A 71 0.66 6.00 12.26
CA GLU A 71 -0.05 7.02 13.03
C GLU A 71 -0.78 8.00 12.11
N ALA A 72 -0.10 8.49 11.05
CA ALA A 72 -0.72 9.32 10.03
C ALA A 72 -1.91 8.60 9.37
N GLY A 73 -1.74 7.35 8.95
CA GLY A 73 -2.81 6.57 8.31
C GLY A 73 -3.99 6.25 9.25
N LEU A 74 -3.73 6.00 10.54
CA LEU A 74 -4.78 5.79 11.54
C LEU A 74 -5.56 7.06 11.84
N LYS A 75 -4.89 8.23 11.81
CA LYS A 75 -5.55 9.52 11.96
C LYS A 75 -6.60 9.78 10.88
N VAL A 76 -6.31 9.40 9.63
CA VAL A 76 -7.29 9.46 8.51
C VAL A 76 -8.52 8.57 8.75
N LYS A 77 -8.33 7.49 9.51
CA LYS A 77 -9.42 6.58 9.92
C LYS A 77 -10.02 6.92 11.28
N GLU A 78 -9.71 8.10 11.83
CA GLU A 78 -10.19 8.52 13.15
C GLU A 78 -9.89 7.49 14.26
N TYR A 79 -8.81 6.72 14.09
CA TYR A 79 -8.43 5.61 14.96
C TYR A 79 -9.49 4.48 15.08
N GLU A 80 -10.45 4.42 14.15
CA GLU A 80 -11.48 3.39 14.14
C GLU A 80 -11.16 2.28 13.13
N LEU A 81 -11.15 1.04 13.63
CA LEU A 81 -10.95 -0.16 12.81
C LEU A 81 -12.00 -1.22 13.17
N ILE A 82 -12.50 -1.91 12.15
CA ILE A 82 -13.49 -2.97 12.33
C ILE A 82 -12.77 -4.25 12.72
N ARG A 83 -13.39 -5.09 13.55
CA ARG A 83 -12.83 -6.41 13.94
C ARG A 83 -12.40 -7.28 12.75
N LYS A 84 -13.06 -7.14 11.60
CA LYS A 84 -12.73 -7.87 10.35
C LYS A 84 -11.35 -7.50 9.76
N ASN A 85 -10.82 -6.33 10.12
CA ASN A 85 -9.49 -5.87 9.68
C ASN A 85 -8.35 -6.61 10.39
N PHE A 86 -8.64 -7.25 11.53
CA PHE A 86 -7.68 -8.02 12.29
C PHE A 86 -7.69 -9.48 11.86
N SER A 87 -6.51 -9.97 11.48
CA SER A 87 -6.28 -11.37 11.14
C SER A 87 -6.07 -12.22 12.39
N ALA A 88 -6.28 -13.55 12.26
CA ALA A 88 -6.03 -14.51 13.34
C ALA A 88 -4.56 -14.55 13.80
N THR A 89 -3.63 -14.02 13.00
CA THR A 89 -2.19 -13.95 13.33
C THR A 89 -1.81 -12.66 14.07
N GLY A 90 -2.78 -11.81 14.42
CA GLY A 90 -2.55 -10.54 15.11
C GLY A 90 -2.07 -9.40 14.19
N ASN A 91 -2.04 -9.62 12.88
CA ASN A 91 -1.80 -8.56 11.90
C ASN A 91 -3.10 -7.84 11.54
N PHE A 92 -3.04 -6.56 11.20
CA PHE A 92 -4.18 -5.79 10.72
C PHE A 92 -3.84 -5.00 9.47
N GLY A 93 -4.88 -4.55 8.77
CA GLY A 93 -4.73 -3.67 7.61
C GLY A 93 -6.00 -2.86 7.36
N PHE A 94 -5.85 -1.72 6.68
CA PHE A 94 -6.95 -0.85 6.32
C PHE A 94 -6.72 -0.23 4.95
N GLY A 95 -7.80 0.19 4.29
CA GLY A 95 -7.76 0.85 2.99
C GLY A 95 -8.03 2.34 3.13
N ILE A 96 -7.24 3.14 2.43
CA ILE A 96 -7.41 4.60 2.33
C ILE A 96 -7.74 4.91 0.86
N GLN A 97 -8.77 5.72 0.62
CA GLN A 97 -9.17 6.09 -0.74
C GLN A 97 -8.34 7.26 -1.26
N GLU A 98 -8.09 8.27 -0.41
CA GLU A 98 -7.32 9.45 -0.78
C GLU A 98 -5.90 9.39 -0.20
N HIS A 99 -4.92 9.59 -1.08
CA HIS A 99 -3.50 9.63 -0.68
C HIS A 99 -3.10 11.01 -0.14
N ILE A 100 -3.91 12.05 -0.37
CA ILE A 100 -3.67 13.42 0.07
C ILE A 100 -3.72 13.50 1.60
N ASP A 101 -4.57 12.70 2.24
CA ASP A 101 -4.74 12.70 3.70
C ASP A 101 -3.53 12.15 4.48
N LEU A 102 -2.55 11.56 3.79
CA LEU A 102 -1.29 11.11 4.41
C LEU A 102 -0.14 12.12 4.27
N GLY A 103 -0.34 13.20 3.50
CA GLY A 103 0.68 14.23 3.20
C GLY A 103 0.54 15.47 4.06
#